data_AF-A0A1Z5LFT5-F1
#
_entry.id   AF-A0A1Z5LFT5-F1
#
_cell.length_a   1.000
_cell.length_b   1.000
_cell.length_c   1.000
_cell.angle_alpha   90.00
_cell.angle_beta   90.00
_cell.angle_gamma   90.00
#
_symmetry.space_group_name_H-M   'P 1'
#
loop_
_entity.id
_entity.type
_entity.pdbx_description
1 polymer ?
#
loop_
_entity_poly.entity_id
_entity_poly.type
_entity_poly.pdbx_seq_one_letter_code
_entity_poly.pdbx_strand_id
1 'polypeptide(L)'
;MKAVVNCALQLKQLICSEEGDQHSAVRAGQGQQDASREQGRDKERDAVEKSPEIQIEPAKPKADHDNSSHRVPTVKNLEKRNKLGETLLHAATVKGKIERVRDLLEAGANPNTRDYAGWTPLHEACNHGDLDLARLLVEHGADVKATTPDGVAPLHDAVMSSNPDLVVLLVRSGADIHASTTDGRTPISLAQNEAMRAALSAAPPVSSSSAKPPLPEKKENSLVLLGSGLDEKQERDLERCAELLGAELRISFSPDVTHLVVSCNRDGNCQQRTLKVLKALLTGKWIVSTTWVDKCLQESRLIPEAPHEAAGTRQHPNGKAPQRAREHFASSSSPQGLFSNLTICLQGPLEAPPKEDLAALLTLGGAKLIPRLPPSLDHKVVVVCQRCGIDASQRGGRVVAVPPSWVLDCVSKFTLCDPEEYLKCSES
;
A
#
# COMPACT_ATOMS: atom_id res chain seq x y z
N MET A 1 -34.22 45.05 11.70
CA MET A 1 -33.50 43.87 11.16
C MET A 1 -34.39 42.84 10.42
N LYS A 2 -35.55 43.23 9.87
CA LYS A 2 -36.31 42.41 8.89
C LYS A 2 -36.54 43.10 7.53
N ALA A 3 -36.14 44.36 7.37
CA ALA A 3 -36.22 45.11 6.10
C ALA A 3 -34.95 44.98 5.23
N VAL A 4 -33.78 44.68 5.83
CA VAL A 4 -32.52 44.53 5.08
C VAL A 4 -32.40 43.17 4.38
N VAL A 5 -33.11 42.15 4.89
CA VAL A 5 -33.09 40.80 4.30
C VAL A 5 -33.99 40.71 3.05
N ASN A 6 -35.04 41.54 2.93
CA ASN A 6 -35.95 41.49 1.78
C ASN A 6 -35.43 42.26 0.55
N CYS A 7 -34.56 43.26 0.72
CA CYS A 7 -33.97 44.00 -0.41
C CYS A 7 -32.95 43.15 -1.19
N ALA A 8 -32.32 42.16 -0.54
CA ALA A 8 -31.35 41.27 -1.18
C ALA A 8 -31.98 40.15 -2.01
N LEU A 9 -33.26 39.82 -1.78
CA LEU A 9 -33.98 38.78 -2.53
C LEU A 9 -34.63 39.30 -3.82
N GLN A 10 -34.98 40.60 -3.89
CA GLN A 10 -35.53 41.20 -5.11
C GLN A 10 -34.45 41.65 -6.12
N LEU A 11 -33.22 41.90 -5.68
CA LEU A 11 -32.10 42.18 -6.60
C LEU A 11 -31.56 40.94 -7.33
N LYS A 12 -31.94 39.72 -6.92
CA LYS A 12 -31.57 38.48 -7.61
C LYS A 12 -32.53 38.07 -8.73
N GLN A 13 -33.72 38.67 -8.81
CA GLN A 13 -34.70 38.39 -9.87
C GLN A 13 -34.69 39.40 -11.02
N LEU A 14 -34.04 40.56 -10.85
CA LEU A 14 -33.93 41.61 -11.88
C LEU A 14 -32.67 41.52 -12.76
N ILE A 15 -31.70 40.67 -12.41
CA ILE A 15 -30.50 40.43 -13.24
C ILE A 15 -30.74 39.29 -14.26
N CYS A 16 -31.80 38.49 -14.10
CA CYS A 16 -32.12 37.38 -15.02
C CYS A 16 -32.98 37.76 -16.23
N SER A 17 -33.03 39.04 -16.65
CA SER A 17 -33.89 39.45 -17.79
C SER A 17 -33.17 40.13 -18.97
N GLU A 18 -31.84 40.28 -18.97
CA GLU A 18 -31.14 40.97 -20.07
C GLU A 18 -29.86 40.28 -20.59
N GLU A 19 -29.72 38.95 -20.44
CA GLU A 19 -28.67 38.19 -21.16
C GLU A 19 -29.29 37.05 -22.00
N GLY A 20 -30.21 37.43 -22.89
CA GLY A 20 -30.51 36.65 -24.08
C GLY A 20 -29.48 36.95 -25.17
N ASP A 21 -28.95 35.89 -25.80
CA ASP A 21 -28.13 35.92 -27.04
C ASP A 21 -26.63 36.26 -26.98
N GLN A 22 -25.91 35.86 -25.92
CA GLN A 22 -24.42 35.73 -26.00
C GLN A 22 -23.87 34.33 -25.63
N HIS A 23 -24.68 33.45 -25.05
CA HIS A 23 -24.22 32.14 -24.56
C HIS A 23 -24.04 31.07 -25.66
N SER A 24 -24.53 31.28 -26.87
CA SER A 24 -24.34 30.36 -28.01
C SER A 24 -23.00 30.57 -28.72
N ALA A 25 -22.45 31.80 -28.73
CA ALA A 25 -21.19 32.13 -29.40
C ALA A 25 -19.94 31.72 -28.59
N VAL A 26 -19.97 31.89 -27.26
CA VAL A 26 -18.85 31.51 -26.37
C VAL A 26 -18.66 29.98 -26.32
N ARG A 27 -19.76 29.22 -26.41
CA ARG A 27 -19.75 27.75 -26.40
C ARG A 27 -19.16 27.16 -27.69
N ALA A 28 -19.38 27.82 -28.84
CA ALA A 28 -18.75 27.44 -30.11
C ALA A 28 -17.26 27.83 -30.15
N GLY A 29 -16.88 28.98 -29.56
CA GLY A 29 -15.50 29.45 -29.54
C GLY A 29 -14.57 28.65 -28.61
N GLN A 30 -15.06 28.15 -27.47
CA GLN A 30 -14.24 27.36 -26.52
C GLN A 30 -14.04 25.91 -26.97
N GLY A 31 -15.07 25.25 -27.52
CA GLY A 31 -14.91 23.94 -28.15
C GLY A 31 -13.97 23.98 -29.37
N GLN A 32 -13.90 25.12 -30.05
CA GLN A 32 -12.91 25.34 -31.11
C GLN A 32 -11.50 25.60 -30.58
N GLN A 33 -11.32 26.23 -29.41
CA GLN A 33 -10.00 26.47 -28.82
C GLN A 33 -9.34 25.19 -28.29
N ASP A 34 -10.10 24.33 -27.60
CA ASP A 34 -9.59 23.04 -27.10
C ASP A 34 -9.28 22.09 -28.26
N ALA A 35 -10.17 21.98 -29.25
CA ALA A 35 -9.95 21.19 -30.46
C ALA A 35 -8.77 21.70 -31.32
N SER A 36 -8.52 23.02 -31.32
CA SER A 36 -7.36 23.61 -32.01
C SER A 36 -6.04 23.32 -31.27
N ARG A 37 -6.08 23.28 -29.93
CA ARG A 37 -4.92 22.91 -29.07
C ARG A 37 -4.59 21.42 -29.22
N GLU A 38 -5.61 20.59 -29.37
CA GLU A 38 -5.54 19.14 -29.62
C GLU A 38 -4.93 18.82 -31.00
N GLN A 39 -5.43 19.44 -32.07
CA GLN A 39 -4.87 19.31 -33.43
C GLN A 39 -3.41 19.76 -33.56
N GLY A 40 -2.98 20.69 -32.70
CA GLY A 40 -1.58 21.11 -32.59
C GLY A 40 -0.68 20.05 -31.94
N ARG A 41 -1.15 19.41 -30.86
CA ARG A 41 -0.40 18.37 -30.14
C ARG A 41 -0.29 17.06 -30.93
N ASP A 42 -1.34 16.65 -31.63
CA ASP A 42 -1.33 15.40 -32.43
C ASP A 42 -0.21 15.37 -33.47
N LYS A 43 0.05 16.50 -34.12
CA LYS A 43 1.11 16.63 -35.13
C LYS A 43 2.52 16.49 -34.55
N GLU A 44 2.74 16.92 -33.30
CA GLU A 44 4.04 16.82 -32.63
C GLU A 44 4.26 15.43 -32.01
N ARG A 45 3.18 14.73 -31.62
CA ARG A 45 3.18 13.37 -31.08
C ARG A 45 3.62 12.30 -32.11
N ASP A 46 3.28 12.48 -33.39
CA ASP A 46 3.71 11.58 -34.47
C ASP A 46 5.24 11.55 -34.70
N ALA A 47 5.97 12.59 -34.27
CA ALA A 47 7.43 12.63 -34.36
C ALA A 47 8.15 11.80 -33.27
N VAL A 48 7.45 11.45 -32.19
CA VAL A 48 8.02 10.77 -31.01
C VAL A 48 8.33 9.30 -31.30
N GLU A 49 7.50 8.63 -32.11
CA GLU A 49 7.70 7.23 -32.51
C GLU A 49 8.74 7.07 -33.64
N LYS A 50 9.11 8.15 -34.34
CA LYS A 50 10.18 8.16 -35.36
C LYS A 50 11.59 8.35 -34.75
N SER A 51 11.70 8.63 -33.45
CA SER A 51 12.97 8.52 -32.73
C SER A 51 13.33 7.03 -32.58
N PRO A 52 14.62 6.65 -32.66
CA PRO A 52 15.03 5.27 -32.95
C PRO A 52 14.35 4.29 -31.99
N GLU A 53 13.73 3.27 -32.58
CA GLU A 53 13.05 2.17 -31.91
C GLU A 53 13.81 1.74 -30.66
N ILE A 54 13.15 1.80 -29.51
CA ILE A 54 13.63 1.11 -28.32
C ILE A 54 13.54 -0.37 -28.65
N GLN A 55 14.66 -0.94 -29.08
CA GLN A 55 14.79 -2.37 -29.31
C GLN A 55 14.56 -3.08 -27.98
N ILE A 56 13.42 -3.76 -27.88
CA ILE A 56 13.21 -4.80 -26.87
C ILE A 56 14.09 -5.97 -27.31
N GLU A 57 15.37 -5.98 -26.89
CA GLU A 57 16.28 -7.07 -27.28
C GLU A 57 15.82 -8.41 -26.65
N PRO A 58 15.76 -9.50 -27.43
CA PRO A 58 15.60 -10.84 -26.85
C PRO A 58 16.85 -11.18 -26.02
N ALA A 59 16.63 -11.53 -24.76
CA ALA A 59 17.71 -11.81 -23.82
C ALA A 59 18.66 -12.92 -24.33
N LYS A 60 19.98 -12.67 -24.26
CA LYS A 60 20.99 -13.72 -24.43
C LYS A 60 20.77 -14.85 -23.41
N PRO A 61 20.80 -16.13 -23.83
CA PRO A 61 20.60 -17.25 -22.91
C PRO A 61 21.78 -17.31 -21.93
N LYS A 62 21.49 -17.23 -20.63
CA LYS A 62 22.37 -17.85 -19.63
C LYS A 62 21.97 -19.32 -19.55
N ALA A 63 22.93 -20.19 -19.82
CA ALA A 63 22.86 -21.56 -19.35
C ALA A 63 22.74 -21.50 -17.82
N ASP A 64 21.59 -21.91 -17.29
CA ASP A 64 21.48 -23.02 -16.35
C ASP A 64 20.07 -23.05 -15.74
N HIS A 65 19.58 -24.27 -15.55
CA HIS A 65 18.24 -24.69 -15.16
C HIS A 65 17.63 -23.93 -13.96
N ASP A 66 16.46 -23.30 -14.11
CA ASP A 66 15.19 -23.82 -13.55
C ASP A 66 13.96 -22.98 -13.94
N ASN A 67 12.80 -23.63 -14.01
CA ASN A 67 11.59 -23.19 -14.70
C ASN A 67 10.52 -22.59 -13.76
N SER A 68 10.41 -21.26 -13.72
CA SER A 68 9.13 -20.50 -13.77
C SER A 68 9.42 -18.99 -13.76
N SER A 69 9.58 -18.40 -14.95
CA SER A 69 9.98 -16.99 -15.11
C SER A 69 8.78 -16.11 -15.48
N HIS A 70 8.28 -15.31 -14.53
CA HIS A 70 7.76 -13.98 -14.88
C HIS A 70 8.97 -13.10 -15.16
N ARG A 71 9.19 -12.80 -16.43
CA ARG A 71 10.45 -12.29 -16.97
C ARG A 71 10.30 -10.80 -17.26
N VAL A 72 10.65 -9.95 -16.29
CA VAL A 72 10.54 -8.48 -16.45
C VAL A 72 11.59 -7.97 -17.46
N PRO A 73 11.20 -7.25 -18.53
CA PRO A 73 12.15 -6.65 -19.45
C PRO A 73 12.91 -5.51 -18.76
N THR A 74 14.25 -5.56 -18.74
CA THR A 74 15.08 -4.42 -18.31
C THR A 74 15.12 -3.36 -19.41
N VAL A 75 14.21 -2.38 -19.34
CA VAL A 75 14.17 -1.24 -20.27
C VAL A 75 15.04 -0.10 -19.71
N LYS A 76 15.96 0.44 -20.52
CA LYS A 76 16.74 1.62 -20.12
C LYS A 76 15.89 2.89 -20.31
N ASN A 77 15.70 3.64 -19.22
CA ASN A 77 15.17 5.01 -19.17
C ASN A 77 13.69 5.20 -19.59
N LEU A 78 12.77 4.50 -18.91
CA LEU A 78 11.31 4.62 -19.08
C LEU A 78 10.79 6.06 -18.88
N GLU A 79 11.51 6.85 -18.07
CA GLU A 79 11.15 8.23 -17.70
C GLU A 79 11.73 9.29 -18.65
N LYS A 80 12.33 8.88 -19.78
CA LYS A 80 12.84 9.82 -20.79
C LYS A 80 11.68 10.64 -21.36
N ARG A 81 11.86 11.95 -21.34
CA ARG A 81 10.88 12.93 -21.83
C ARG A 81 11.21 13.44 -23.23
N ASN A 82 10.20 13.67 -24.04
CA ASN A 82 10.33 14.34 -25.34
C ASN A 82 10.29 15.88 -25.19
N LYS A 83 10.19 16.61 -26.30
CA LYS A 83 10.13 18.09 -26.30
C LYS A 83 8.87 18.67 -25.65
N LEU A 84 7.83 17.86 -25.48
CA LEU A 84 6.58 18.21 -24.79
C LEU A 84 6.59 17.79 -23.33
N GLY A 85 7.66 17.14 -22.86
CA GLY A 85 7.74 16.60 -21.51
C GLY A 85 7.07 15.23 -21.37
N GLU A 86 6.53 14.67 -22.45
CA GLU A 86 5.83 13.38 -22.47
C GLU A 86 6.83 12.22 -22.35
N THR A 87 6.47 11.23 -21.53
CA THR A 87 7.17 9.94 -21.44
C THR A 87 6.63 8.94 -22.47
N LEU A 88 7.26 7.77 -22.59
CA LEU A 88 6.74 6.67 -23.41
C LEU A 88 5.32 6.26 -22.99
N LEU A 89 5.04 6.33 -21.68
CA LEU A 89 3.73 6.02 -21.14
C LEU A 89 2.67 7.00 -21.65
N HIS A 90 2.97 8.31 -21.70
CA HIS A 90 2.07 9.29 -22.31
C HIS A 90 1.79 8.97 -23.78
N ALA A 91 2.86 8.75 -24.57
CA ALA A 91 2.71 8.47 -26.00
C ALA A 91 1.91 7.18 -26.27
N ALA A 92 2.12 6.12 -25.47
CA ALA A 92 1.36 4.88 -25.57
C ALA A 92 -0.11 5.06 -25.17
N THR A 93 -0.36 5.90 -24.16
CA THR A 93 -1.71 6.22 -23.66
C THR A 93 -2.50 7.02 -24.69
N VAL A 94 -1.93 8.08 -25.26
CA VAL A 94 -2.59 8.89 -26.31
C VAL A 94 -2.94 8.04 -27.53
N LYS A 95 -2.11 7.06 -27.88
CA LYS A 95 -2.39 6.16 -29.01
C LYS A 95 -3.35 5.01 -28.67
N GLY A 96 -3.86 4.92 -27.44
CA GLY A 96 -4.77 3.85 -27.00
C GLY A 96 -4.13 2.45 -27.06
N LYS A 97 -2.79 2.33 -27.03
CA LYS A 97 -2.10 1.03 -27.13
C LYS A 97 -2.06 0.35 -25.75
N ILE A 98 -3.21 -0.17 -25.29
CA ILE A 98 -3.39 -0.75 -23.94
C ILE A 98 -2.29 -1.75 -23.57
N GLU A 99 -1.96 -2.70 -24.44
CA GLU A 99 -0.91 -3.69 -24.13
C GLU A 99 0.48 -3.06 -23.96
N ARG A 100 0.80 -2.02 -24.73
CA ARG A 100 2.06 -1.28 -24.52
C ARG A 100 2.04 -0.48 -23.22
N VAL A 101 0.88 0.06 -22.84
CA VAL A 101 0.73 0.77 -21.56
C VAL A 101 0.92 -0.22 -20.40
N ARG A 102 0.33 -1.43 -20.50
CA ARG A 102 0.56 -2.52 -19.56
C ARG A 102 2.04 -2.88 -19.45
N ASP A 103 2.69 -3.19 -20.57
CA ASP A 103 4.12 -3.56 -20.59
C ASP A 103 5.00 -2.47 -19.93
N LEU A 104 4.71 -1.20 -20.19
CA LEU A 104 5.46 -0.07 -19.61
C LEU A 104 5.23 0.06 -18.10
N LEU A 105 3.99 -0.11 -17.64
CA LEU A 105 3.65 -0.06 -16.21
C LEU A 105 4.27 -1.25 -15.45
N GLU A 106 4.21 -2.46 -16.02
CA GLU A 106 4.84 -3.67 -15.47
C GLU A 106 6.37 -3.57 -15.46
N ALA A 107 6.96 -2.85 -16.43
CA ALA A 107 8.39 -2.52 -16.43
C ALA A 107 8.77 -1.42 -15.41
N GLY A 108 7.78 -0.83 -14.71
CA GLY A 108 7.99 0.17 -13.65
C GLY A 108 7.91 1.62 -14.11
N ALA A 109 7.27 1.93 -15.25
CA ALA A 109 7.02 3.31 -15.66
C ALA A 109 6.08 3.99 -14.65
N ASN A 110 6.40 5.23 -14.26
CA ASN A 110 5.59 5.96 -13.30
C ASN A 110 4.27 6.46 -13.94
N PRO A 111 3.08 6.02 -13.48
CA PRO A 111 1.79 6.46 -14.04
C PRO A 111 1.45 7.92 -13.74
N ASN A 112 2.19 8.56 -12.83
CA ASN A 112 1.96 9.93 -12.38
C ASN A 112 2.91 10.95 -13.01
N THR A 113 3.65 10.56 -14.05
CA THR A 113 4.48 11.49 -14.81
C THR A 113 3.63 12.62 -15.37
N ARG A 114 4.16 13.84 -15.32
CA ARG A 114 3.52 15.04 -15.86
C ARG A 114 4.28 15.54 -17.08
N ASP A 115 3.60 15.81 -18.18
CA ASP A 115 4.16 16.56 -19.31
C ASP A 115 4.41 18.04 -18.94
N TYR A 116 4.89 18.86 -19.89
CA TYR A 116 5.12 20.29 -19.61
C TYR A 116 3.84 21.11 -19.45
N ALA A 117 2.69 20.60 -19.87
CA ALA A 117 1.38 21.18 -19.59
C ALA A 117 0.77 20.67 -18.27
N GLY A 118 1.48 19.79 -17.54
CA GLY A 118 1.02 19.18 -16.30
C GLY A 118 0.02 18.04 -16.47
N TRP A 119 -0.19 17.55 -17.69
CA TRP A 119 -1.04 16.41 -17.99
C TRP A 119 -0.36 15.12 -17.54
N THR A 120 -1.16 14.21 -16.98
CA THR A 120 -0.71 12.84 -16.65
C THR A 120 -1.27 11.86 -17.67
N PRO A 121 -0.73 10.63 -17.79
CA PRO A 121 -1.35 9.56 -18.56
C PRO A 121 -2.85 9.39 -18.23
N LEU A 122 -3.25 9.54 -16.96
CA LEU A 122 -4.67 9.44 -16.60
C LEU A 122 -5.51 10.58 -17.18
N HIS A 123 -4.99 11.81 -17.26
CA HIS A 123 -5.69 12.89 -17.97
C HIS A 123 -5.90 12.54 -19.44
N GLU A 124 -4.87 12.02 -20.11
CA GLU A 124 -4.96 11.60 -21.52
C GLU A 124 -6.01 10.49 -21.69
N ALA A 125 -6.00 9.45 -20.87
CA ALA A 125 -7.01 8.38 -20.94
C ALA A 125 -8.44 8.91 -20.71
N CYS A 126 -8.61 9.82 -19.73
CA CYS A 126 -9.91 10.42 -19.42
C CYS A 126 -10.42 11.35 -20.52
N ASN A 127 -9.53 12.11 -21.15
CA ASN A 127 -9.83 13.02 -22.25
C ASN A 127 -10.31 12.25 -23.49
N HIS A 128 -9.68 11.10 -23.78
CA HIS A 128 -10.12 10.21 -24.86
C HIS A 128 -11.35 9.35 -24.49
N GLY A 129 -11.82 9.41 -23.24
CA GLY A 129 -12.96 8.62 -22.76
C GLY A 129 -12.69 7.11 -22.66
N ASP A 130 -11.42 6.70 -22.64
CA ASP A 130 -11.00 5.30 -22.65
C ASP A 130 -11.06 4.70 -21.24
N LEU A 131 -12.14 3.97 -20.98
CA LEU A 131 -12.42 3.35 -19.69
C LEU A 131 -11.38 2.29 -19.30
N ASP A 132 -10.96 1.47 -20.27
CA ASP A 132 -10.06 0.34 -19.99
C ASP A 132 -8.65 0.83 -19.69
N LEU A 133 -8.22 1.85 -20.44
CA LEU A 133 -6.94 2.49 -20.21
C LEU A 133 -6.90 3.28 -18.90
N ALA A 134 -7.96 4.02 -18.58
CA ALA A 134 -8.08 4.71 -17.30
C ALA A 134 -8.10 3.73 -16.12
N ARG A 135 -8.83 2.61 -16.26
CA ARG A 135 -8.84 1.52 -15.28
C ARG A 135 -7.44 0.96 -15.06
N LEU A 136 -6.74 0.62 -16.13
CA LEU A 136 -5.39 0.07 -16.06
C LEU A 136 -4.42 1.04 -15.35
N LEU A 137 -4.49 2.33 -15.67
CA LEU A 137 -3.68 3.37 -15.03
C LEU A 137 -4.01 3.53 -13.55
N VAL A 138 -5.28 3.54 -13.17
CA VAL A 138 -5.73 3.64 -11.76
C VAL A 138 -5.30 2.40 -10.97
N GLU A 139 -5.43 1.20 -11.55
CA GLU A 139 -4.96 -0.06 -10.95
C GLU A 139 -3.45 -0.02 -10.66
N HIS A 140 -2.67 0.60 -11.53
CA HIS A 140 -1.22 0.78 -11.36
C HIS A 140 -0.85 2.02 -10.52
N GLY A 141 -1.82 2.70 -9.89
CA GLY A 141 -1.56 3.77 -8.94
C GLY A 141 -1.51 5.18 -9.53
N ALA A 142 -2.17 5.41 -10.66
CA ALA A 142 -2.42 6.78 -11.13
C ALA A 142 -3.25 7.59 -10.12
N ASP A 143 -2.82 8.81 -9.86
CA ASP A 143 -3.46 9.75 -8.96
C ASP A 143 -4.70 10.37 -9.62
N VAL A 144 -5.88 9.91 -9.19
CA VAL A 144 -7.18 10.41 -9.67
C VAL A 144 -7.47 11.85 -9.23
N LYS A 145 -6.68 12.41 -8.29
CA LYS A 145 -6.77 13.80 -7.82
C LYS A 145 -5.70 14.70 -8.42
N ALA A 146 -4.89 14.19 -9.35
CA ALA A 146 -3.89 15.00 -10.03
C ALA A 146 -4.53 16.23 -10.68
N THR A 147 -3.81 17.34 -10.69
CA THR A 147 -4.27 18.60 -11.31
C THR A 147 -3.19 19.19 -12.22
N THR A 148 -3.63 19.73 -13.35
CA THR A 148 -2.83 20.59 -14.23
C THR A 148 -2.66 21.99 -13.62
N PRO A 149 -1.78 22.85 -14.16
CA PRO A 149 -1.66 24.25 -13.72
C PRO A 149 -2.97 25.05 -13.83
N ASP A 150 -3.85 24.66 -14.75
CA ASP A 150 -5.17 25.28 -14.96
C ASP A 150 -6.24 24.69 -14.00
N GLY A 151 -5.83 23.84 -13.05
CA GLY A 151 -6.72 23.19 -12.08
C GLY A 151 -7.61 22.10 -12.69
N VAL A 152 -7.33 21.66 -13.92
CA VAL A 152 -8.04 20.54 -14.55
C VAL A 152 -7.60 19.25 -13.87
N ALA A 153 -8.58 18.42 -13.51
CA ALA A 153 -8.38 17.10 -12.92
C ALA A 153 -8.93 16.03 -13.88
N PRO A 154 -8.49 14.76 -13.80
CA PRO A 154 -8.98 13.70 -14.71
C PRO A 154 -10.50 13.56 -14.72
N LEU A 155 -11.17 13.86 -13.59
CA LEU A 155 -12.62 13.85 -13.49
C LEU A 155 -13.31 14.90 -14.38
N HIS A 156 -12.68 16.06 -14.60
CA HIS A 156 -13.19 17.06 -15.56
C HIS A 156 -13.16 16.49 -16.97
N ASP A 157 -12.04 15.89 -17.38
CA ASP A 157 -11.88 15.28 -18.70
C ASP A 157 -12.83 14.11 -18.91
N ALA A 158 -13.01 13.24 -17.90
CA ALA A 158 -13.97 12.14 -17.94
C ALA A 158 -15.43 12.60 -18.09
N VAL A 159 -15.80 13.71 -17.46
CA VAL A 159 -17.12 14.32 -17.64
C VAL A 159 -17.28 14.87 -19.06
N MET A 160 -16.23 15.48 -19.62
CA MET A 160 -16.26 16.05 -20.98
C MET A 160 -16.27 14.97 -22.07
N SER A 161 -15.64 13.82 -21.85
CA SER A 161 -15.63 12.69 -22.79
C SER A 161 -16.95 11.92 -22.87
N SER A 162 -17.97 12.33 -22.08
CA SER A 162 -19.33 11.78 -22.12
C SER A 162 -19.44 10.28 -21.79
N ASN A 163 -18.45 9.72 -21.07
CA ASN A 163 -18.44 8.33 -20.61
C ASN A 163 -18.83 8.24 -19.11
N PRO A 164 -20.08 7.88 -18.77
CA PRO A 164 -20.53 7.85 -17.38
C PRO A 164 -19.84 6.76 -16.55
N ASP A 165 -19.46 5.63 -17.16
CA ASP A 165 -18.76 4.54 -16.47
C ASP A 165 -17.35 4.96 -16.05
N LEU A 166 -16.71 5.80 -16.85
CA LEU A 166 -15.41 6.40 -16.52
C LEU A 166 -15.51 7.38 -15.34
N VAL A 167 -16.57 8.18 -15.30
CA VAL A 167 -16.85 9.04 -14.14
C VAL A 167 -17.12 8.22 -12.89
N VAL A 168 -17.93 7.15 -12.98
CA VAL A 168 -18.17 6.25 -11.86
C VAL A 168 -16.86 5.59 -11.38
N LEU A 169 -15.99 5.16 -12.31
CA LEU A 169 -14.68 4.61 -11.96
C LEU A 169 -13.84 5.60 -11.14
N LEU A 170 -13.72 6.84 -11.61
CA LEU A 170 -12.91 7.87 -10.94
C LEU A 170 -13.49 8.28 -9.58
N VAL A 171 -14.81 8.49 -9.49
CA VAL A 171 -15.50 8.84 -8.23
C VAL A 171 -15.33 7.72 -7.20
N ARG A 172 -15.50 6.45 -7.61
CA ARG A 172 -15.27 5.29 -6.73
C ARG A 172 -13.81 5.12 -6.34
N SER A 173 -12.90 5.60 -7.17
CA SER A 173 -11.46 5.61 -6.90
C SER A 173 -11.01 6.81 -6.06
N GLY A 174 -11.95 7.65 -5.63
CA GLY A 174 -11.70 8.76 -4.70
C GLY A 174 -11.39 10.10 -5.36
N ALA A 175 -11.76 10.31 -6.63
CA ALA A 175 -11.64 11.61 -7.27
C ALA A 175 -12.47 12.68 -6.53
N ASP A 176 -11.95 13.91 -6.46
CA ASP A 176 -12.65 15.02 -5.84
C ASP A 176 -13.74 15.56 -6.76
N ILE A 177 -15.01 15.26 -6.44
CA ILE A 177 -16.19 15.74 -7.18
C ILE A 177 -16.37 17.26 -7.10
N HIS A 178 -15.69 17.93 -6.17
CA HIS A 178 -15.73 19.37 -5.96
C HIS A 178 -14.47 20.08 -6.46
N ALA A 179 -13.57 19.38 -7.15
CA ALA A 179 -12.42 20.00 -7.79
C ALA A 179 -12.86 21.17 -8.67
N SER A 180 -12.08 22.25 -8.67
CA SER A 180 -12.37 23.47 -9.43
C SER A 180 -11.18 23.86 -10.28
N THR A 181 -11.43 24.14 -11.56
CA THR A 181 -10.43 24.77 -12.43
C THR A 181 -10.17 26.22 -12.02
N THR A 182 -9.13 26.83 -12.59
CA THR A 182 -8.83 28.27 -12.43
C THR A 182 -9.99 29.17 -12.83
N ASP A 183 -10.78 28.75 -13.83
CA ASP A 183 -11.99 29.45 -14.29
C ASP A 183 -13.24 29.16 -13.45
N GLY A 184 -13.10 28.43 -12.33
CA GLY A 184 -14.21 28.12 -11.42
C GLY A 184 -15.14 27.00 -11.92
N ARG A 185 -14.73 26.23 -12.93
CA ARG A 185 -15.53 25.10 -13.44
C ARG A 185 -15.32 23.89 -12.54
N THR A 186 -16.43 23.28 -12.13
CA THR A 186 -16.45 22.01 -11.38
C THR A 186 -16.93 20.86 -12.27
N PRO A 187 -16.65 19.59 -11.95
CA PRO A 187 -17.13 18.45 -12.74
C PRO A 187 -18.64 18.49 -12.98
N ILE A 188 -19.44 18.84 -11.97
CA ILE A 188 -20.91 18.94 -12.11
C ILE A 188 -21.34 20.07 -13.06
N SER A 189 -20.58 21.17 -13.14
CA SER A 189 -20.86 22.28 -14.06
C SER A 189 -20.61 21.91 -15.52
N LEU A 190 -19.74 20.92 -15.77
CA LEU A 190 -19.41 20.41 -17.11
C LEU A 190 -20.36 19.29 -17.57
N ALA A 191 -21.13 18.69 -16.65
CA ALA A 191 -22.05 17.59 -16.96
C ALA A 191 -23.19 18.06 -17.89
N GLN A 192 -23.21 17.52 -19.12
CA GLN A 192 -24.13 17.95 -20.18
C GLN A 192 -25.51 17.29 -20.10
N ASN A 193 -25.62 16.13 -19.45
CA ASN A 193 -26.85 15.35 -19.37
C ASN A 193 -27.07 14.78 -17.95
N GLU A 194 -28.28 14.26 -17.72
CA GLU A 194 -28.67 13.73 -16.41
C GLU A 194 -27.91 12.46 -16.04
N ALA A 195 -27.52 11.63 -17.02
CA ALA A 195 -26.71 10.44 -16.77
C ALA A 195 -25.34 10.78 -16.17
N MET A 196 -24.71 11.85 -16.66
CA MET A 196 -23.42 12.33 -16.16
C MET A 196 -23.54 12.96 -14.76
N ARG A 197 -24.62 13.70 -14.51
CA ARG A 197 -24.93 14.21 -13.17
C ARG A 197 -25.21 13.09 -12.17
N ALA A 198 -25.94 12.07 -12.60
CA ALA A 198 -26.20 10.88 -11.81
C ALA A 198 -24.89 10.11 -11.52
N ALA A 199 -23.99 9.97 -12.49
CA ALA A 199 -22.68 9.34 -12.30
C ALA A 199 -21.82 10.07 -11.25
N LEU A 200 -21.84 11.40 -11.24
CA LEU A 200 -21.18 12.22 -10.20
C LEU A 200 -21.85 12.11 -8.83
N SER A 201 -23.17 11.85 -8.79
CA SER A 201 -23.95 11.70 -7.56
C SER A 201 -24.02 10.25 -7.03
N ALA A 202 -23.60 9.27 -7.82
CA ALA A 202 -23.70 7.84 -7.49
C ALA A 202 -22.61 7.40 -6.50
N ALA A 203 -22.69 7.86 -5.26
CA ALA A 203 -22.18 7.12 -4.11
C ALA A 203 -23.34 6.26 -3.57
N PRO A 204 -23.36 4.92 -3.77
CA PRO A 204 -24.44 4.12 -3.21
C PRO A 204 -24.28 3.99 -1.68
N PRO A 205 -25.38 4.00 -0.91
CA PRO A 205 -25.37 3.53 0.46
C PRO A 205 -25.21 2.01 0.43
N VAL A 206 -24.09 1.51 0.96
CA VAL A 206 -23.89 0.06 1.14
C VAL A 206 -24.87 -0.47 2.18
N SER A 207 -25.91 -1.17 1.74
CA SER A 207 -26.69 -2.08 2.58
C SER A 207 -27.02 -3.39 1.84
N SER A 208 -26.43 -4.48 2.36
CA SER A 208 -26.84 -5.88 2.34
C SER A 208 -27.40 -6.52 1.04
N SER A 209 -26.60 -7.35 0.37
CA SER A 209 -26.91 -8.77 0.07
C SER A 209 -25.97 -9.36 -0.99
N SER A 210 -25.30 -10.45 -0.61
CA SER A 210 -24.72 -11.54 -1.43
C SER A 210 -24.48 -11.33 -2.95
N ALA A 211 -23.36 -10.70 -3.28
CA ALA A 211 -22.43 -11.18 -4.31
C ALA A 211 -21.13 -10.42 -4.05
N LYS A 212 -20.14 -11.09 -3.46
CA LYS A 212 -18.81 -10.51 -3.20
C LYS A 212 -18.20 -10.15 -4.56
N PRO A 213 -18.08 -8.86 -4.94
CA PRO A 213 -17.19 -8.48 -6.02
C PRO A 213 -15.78 -8.86 -5.56
N PRO A 214 -14.85 -9.26 -6.44
CA PRO A 214 -13.49 -9.55 -6.02
C PRO A 214 -13.01 -8.34 -5.21
N LEU A 215 -12.60 -8.61 -3.97
CA LEU A 215 -11.93 -7.64 -3.12
C LEU A 215 -10.82 -7.02 -3.97
N PRO A 216 -10.56 -5.70 -3.86
CA PRO A 216 -9.44 -5.09 -4.55
C PRO A 216 -8.21 -5.97 -4.29
N GLU A 217 -7.65 -6.51 -5.37
CA GLU A 217 -6.38 -7.22 -5.27
C GLU A 217 -5.44 -6.29 -4.54
N LYS A 218 -4.79 -6.83 -3.50
CA LYS A 218 -3.82 -6.11 -2.68
C LYS A 218 -2.94 -5.30 -3.64
N LYS A 219 -2.81 -3.99 -3.44
CA LYS A 219 -1.60 -3.28 -3.89
C LYS A 219 -0.44 -4.06 -3.29
N GLU A 220 0.17 -4.96 -4.05
CA GLU A 220 1.14 -5.93 -3.52
C GLU A 220 2.34 -5.22 -2.86
N ASN A 221 2.53 -3.93 -3.14
CA ASN A 221 3.58 -3.08 -2.58
C ASN A 221 3.08 -1.82 -1.85
N SER A 222 1.85 -1.78 -1.30
CA SER A 222 1.46 -0.65 -0.46
C SER A 222 2.28 -0.66 0.83
N LEU A 223 3.14 0.34 1.01
CA LEU A 223 3.97 0.48 2.19
C LEU A 223 3.08 0.77 3.41
N VAL A 224 3.06 -0.15 4.37
CA VAL A 224 2.33 0.01 5.64
C VAL A 224 3.33 -0.02 6.79
N LEU A 225 3.44 1.10 7.51
CA LEU A 225 4.38 1.34 8.58
C LEU A 225 3.71 1.20 9.96
N LEU A 226 4.47 0.70 10.93
CA LEU A 226 4.06 0.63 12.32
C LEU A 226 5.24 1.02 13.23
N GLY A 227 5.03 1.99 14.11
CA GLY A 227 6.02 2.36 15.13
C GLY A 227 5.97 1.44 16.37
N SER A 228 7.13 1.16 16.96
CA SER A 228 7.25 0.43 18.21
C SER A 228 8.41 0.91 19.09
N GLY A 229 8.09 1.39 20.29
CA GLY A 229 9.08 1.82 21.28
C GLY A 229 9.81 3.10 20.85
N LEU A 230 9.08 3.99 20.18
CA LEU A 230 9.57 5.28 19.68
C LEU A 230 9.28 6.37 20.72
N ASP A 231 10.14 7.39 20.78
CA ASP A 231 9.84 8.63 21.49
C ASP A 231 8.98 9.58 20.63
N GLU A 232 8.47 10.65 21.22
CA GLU A 232 7.59 11.59 20.52
C GLU A 232 8.23 12.23 19.28
N LYS A 233 9.55 12.43 19.28
CA LYS A 233 10.24 12.99 18.11
C LYS A 233 10.29 11.94 17.00
N GLN A 234 10.65 10.71 17.34
CA GLN A 234 10.71 9.59 16.41
C GLN A 234 9.32 9.26 15.83
N GLU A 235 8.25 9.37 16.60
CA GLU A 235 6.88 9.20 16.11
C GLU A 235 6.51 10.29 15.10
N ARG A 236 6.80 11.56 15.39
CA ARG A 236 6.61 12.67 14.43
C ARG A 236 7.47 12.55 13.17
N ASP A 237 8.68 12.01 13.29
CA ASP A 237 9.54 11.75 12.14
C ASP A 237 8.98 10.60 11.28
N LEU A 238 8.45 9.55 11.93
CA LEU A 238 7.79 8.45 11.24
C LEU A 238 6.52 8.89 10.51
N GLU A 239 5.69 9.74 11.12
CA GLU A 239 4.50 10.32 10.48
C GLU A 239 4.87 11.10 9.23
N ARG A 240 5.85 12.02 9.34
CA ARG A 240 6.35 12.79 8.19
C ARG A 240 6.93 11.90 7.10
N CYS A 241 7.61 10.83 7.48
CA CYS A 241 8.16 9.88 6.52
C CYS A 241 7.06 9.06 5.84
N ALA A 242 6.02 8.66 6.58
CA ALA A 242 4.86 7.99 6.00
C ALA A 242 4.17 8.88 4.97
N GLU A 243 3.91 10.15 5.31
CA GLU A 243 3.35 11.14 4.38
C GLU A 243 4.22 11.31 3.12
N LEU A 244 5.53 11.48 3.32
CA LEU A 244 6.49 11.64 2.23
C LEU A 244 6.50 10.45 1.26
N LEU A 245 6.37 9.23 1.79
CA LEU A 245 6.41 8.00 1.03
C LEU A 245 5.04 7.54 0.51
N GLY A 246 3.96 8.26 0.86
CA GLY A 246 2.58 7.80 0.61
C GLY A 246 2.25 6.48 1.31
N ALA A 247 2.90 6.21 2.45
CA ALA A 247 2.72 5.00 3.24
C ALA A 247 1.54 5.13 4.21
N GLU A 248 0.85 4.03 4.48
CA GLU A 248 -0.18 3.98 5.51
C GLU A 248 0.47 3.76 6.89
N LEU A 249 0.11 4.58 7.88
CA LEU A 249 0.59 4.42 9.25
C LEU A 249 -0.46 3.70 10.11
N ARG A 250 -0.05 2.61 10.77
CA ARG A 250 -0.88 1.86 11.71
C ARG A 250 -0.52 2.14 13.16
N ILE A 251 -1.54 2.14 14.02
CA ILE A 251 -1.38 2.25 15.48
C ILE A 251 -1.20 0.88 16.15
N SER A 252 -1.78 -0.17 15.57
CA SER A 252 -1.79 -1.55 16.06
C SER A 252 -1.23 -2.53 15.02
N PHE A 253 -0.81 -3.71 15.48
CA PHE A 253 -0.26 -4.73 14.59
C PHE A 253 -1.37 -5.42 13.80
N SER A 254 -1.21 -5.46 12.47
CA SER A 254 -2.15 -6.11 11.54
C SER A 254 -1.39 -6.88 10.45
N PRO A 255 -2.01 -7.87 9.78
CA PRO A 255 -1.32 -8.76 8.82
C PRO A 255 -0.73 -8.04 7.58
N ASP A 256 -1.31 -6.90 7.22
CA ASP A 256 -0.92 -6.01 6.13
C ASP A 256 0.24 -5.07 6.49
N VAL A 257 0.65 -4.98 7.76
CA VAL A 257 1.87 -4.28 8.14
C VAL A 257 3.04 -4.87 7.36
N THR A 258 3.81 -4.01 6.71
CA THR A 258 4.97 -4.39 5.90
C THR A 258 6.28 -4.12 6.65
N HIS A 259 6.32 -2.99 7.39
CA HIS A 259 7.50 -2.51 8.09
C HIS A 259 7.16 -2.14 9.52
N LEU A 260 7.96 -2.64 10.45
CA LEU A 260 8.00 -2.22 11.83
C LEU A 260 9.22 -1.31 12.04
N VAL A 261 8.96 -0.04 12.37
CA VAL A 261 10.00 0.93 12.70
C VAL A 261 10.26 0.91 14.20
N VAL A 262 11.52 0.71 14.58
CA VAL A 262 11.94 0.54 15.97
C VAL A 262 13.09 1.47 16.36
N SER A 263 13.12 1.88 17.63
CA SER A 263 14.28 2.54 18.20
C SER A 263 15.40 1.50 18.47
N CYS A 264 16.59 1.77 17.95
CA CYS A 264 17.76 0.92 18.13
C CYS A 264 18.86 1.62 18.93
N ASN A 265 19.72 0.83 19.58
CA ASN A 265 20.96 1.35 20.15
C ASN A 265 22.02 1.61 19.06
N ARG A 266 23.22 2.07 19.45
CA ARG A 266 24.32 2.38 18.52
C ARG A 266 24.78 1.18 17.69
N ASP A 267 24.57 -0.03 18.20
CA ASP A 267 24.93 -1.29 17.53
C ASP A 267 23.79 -1.83 16.64
N GLY A 268 22.71 -1.06 16.45
CA GLY A 268 21.58 -1.44 15.60
C GLY A 268 20.60 -2.43 16.23
N ASN A 269 20.68 -2.69 17.54
CA ASN A 269 19.81 -3.62 18.25
C ASN A 269 18.56 -2.95 18.82
N CYS A 270 17.40 -3.62 18.75
CA CYS A 270 16.15 -3.10 19.30
C CYS A 270 16.29 -2.78 20.80
N GLN A 271 15.91 -1.58 21.23
CA GLN A 271 16.03 -1.17 22.64
C GLN A 271 14.99 -1.83 23.56
N GLN A 272 13.87 -2.28 23.01
CA GLN A 272 12.74 -2.85 23.75
C GLN A 272 12.30 -4.17 23.14
N ARG A 273 11.89 -5.11 24.01
CA ARG A 273 11.16 -6.32 23.62
C ARG A 273 9.67 -6.03 23.73
N THR A 274 9.10 -5.47 22.67
CA THR A 274 7.66 -5.20 22.60
C THR A 274 6.93 -6.36 21.92
N LEU A 275 5.64 -6.48 22.16
CA LEU A 275 4.81 -7.48 21.47
C LEU A 275 4.79 -7.24 19.95
N LYS A 276 4.86 -5.98 19.50
CA LYS A 276 4.94 -5.62 18.07
C LYS A 276 6.18 -6.21 17.40
N VAL A 277 7.35 -6.13 18.06
CA VAL A 277 8.60 -6.74 17.56
C VAL A 277 8.48 -8.26 17.44
N LEU A 278 7.94 -8.92 18.47
CA LEU A 278 7.77 -10.37 18.46
C LEU A 278 6.80 -10.83 17.37
N LYS A 279 5.70 -10.11 17.16
CA LYS A 279 4.74 -10.38 16.07
C LYS A 279 5.35 -10.17 14.68
N ALA A 280 6.17 -9.12 14.51
CA ALA A 280 6.88 -8.86 13.25
C ALA A 280 7.87 -9.98 12.90
N LEU A 281 8.62 -10.50 13.89
CA LEU A 281 9.52 -11.64 13.70
C LEU A 281 8.75 -12.89 13.24
N LEU A 282 7.64 -13.21 13.90
CA LEU A 282 6.82 -14.38 13.55
C LEU A 282 6.14 -14.30 12.19
N THR A 283 6.13 -13.13 11.55
CA THR A 283 5.47 -12.92 10.26
C THR A 283 6.43 -12.41 9.18
N GLY A 284 7.74 -12.39 9.45
CA GLY A 284 8.78 -12.04 8.48
C GLY A 284 8.70 -10.60 7.97
N LYS A 285 8.16 -9.66 8.75
CA LYS A 285 8.10 -8.24 8.36
C LYS A 285 9.47 -7.60 8.44
N TRP A 286 9.68 -6.54 7.66
CA TRP A 286 10.85 -5.69 7.83
C TRP A 286 10.87 -5.08 9.22
N ILE A 287 11.97 -5.21 9.95
CA ILE A 287 12.17 -4.55 11.23
C ILE A 287 13.34 -3.59 11.04
N VAL A 288 13.04 -2.31 10.87
CA VAL A 288 14.01 -1.28 10.51
C VAL A 288 14.19 -0.27 11.65
N SER A 289 15.42 0.23 11.80
CA SER A 289 15.76 1.27 12.75
C SER A 289 15.16 2.62 12.34
N THR A 290 14.93 3.52 13.31
CA THR A 290 14.63 4.94 13.03
C THR A 290 15.63 5.63 12.11
N THR A 291 16.88 5.14 12.02
CA THR A 291 17.85 5.65 11.05
C THR A 291 17.39 5.49 9.59
N TRP A 292 16.53 4.51 9.30
CA TRP A 292 15.89 4.34 8.00
C TRP A 292 14.93 5.50 7.70
N VAL A 293 14.15 5.92 8.70
CA VAL A 293 13.23 7.07 8.63
C VAL A 293 14.03 8.35 8.42
N ASP A 294 15.07 8.57 9.23
CA ASP A 294 15.94 9.75 9.11
C ASP A 294 16.51 9.87 7.70
N LYS A 295 16.92 8.74 7.12
CA LYS A 295 17.52 8.68 5.80
C LYS A 295 16.51 8.89 4.67
N CYS A 296 15.30 8.31 4.79
CA CYS A 296 14.19 8.57 3.87
C CYS A 296 13.83 10.06 3.84
N LEU A 297 13.74 10.71 5.00
CA LEU A 297 13.48 12.14 5.12
C LEU A 297 14.62 12.97 4.52
N GLN A 298 15.87 12.63 4.83
CA GLN A 298 17.05 13.34 4.31
C GLN A 298 17.13 13.30 2.78
N GLU A 299 16.87 12.14 2.17
CA GLU A 299 16.95 11.97 0.72
C GLU A 299 15.63 12.26 0.00
N SER A 300 14.55 12.51 0.75
CA SER A 300 13.19 12.73 0.23
C SER A 300 12.73 11.64 -0.74
N ARG A 301 13.05 10.38 -0.43
CA ARG A 301 12.69 9.20 -1.23
C ARG A 301 12.74 7.94 -0.38
N LEU A 302 12.16 6.85 -0.89
CA LEU A 302 12.33 5.52 -0.31
C LEU A 302 13.79 5.07 -0.44
N ILE A 303 14.39 4.67 0.68
CA ILE A 303 15.76 4.13 0.72
C ILE A 303 15.74 2.62 1.02
N PRO A 304 16.75 1.86 0.55
CA PRO A 304 16.84 0.43 0.81
C PRO A 304 16.81 0.10 2.31
N GLU A 305 16.04 -0.92 2.69
CA GLU A 305 15.80 -1.30 4.08
C GLU A 305 16.98 -2.05 4.69
N ALA A 306 17.64 -2.91 3.89
CA ALA A 306 18.67 -3.83 4.37
C ALA A 306 19.81 -3.19 5.18
N PRO A 307 20.36 -2.00 4.81
CA PRO A 307 21.39 -1.33 5.61
C PRO A 307 20.90 -0.82 6.98
N HIS A 308 19.58 -0.71 7.15
CA HIS A 308 18.93 -0.19 8.34
C HIS A 308 18.09 -1.25 9.09
N GLU A 309 18.15 -2.51 8.66
CA GLU A 309 17.50 -3.63 9.33
C GLU A 309 18.11 -3.82 10.73
N ALA A 310 17.27 -4.08 11.72
CA ALA A 310 17.73 -4.26 13.10
C ALA A 310 18.66 -5.48 13.21
N ALA A 311 19.83 -5.29 13.84
CA ALA A 311 20.87 -6.32 13.95
C ALA A 311 20.47 -7.49 14.88
N GLY A 312 19.53 -7.24 15.79
CA GLY A 312 19.10 -8.20 16.80
C GLY A 312 18.03 -7.61 17.73
N THR A 313 17.55 -8.44 18.64
CA THR A 313 16.60 -8.05 19.68
C THR A 313 17.34 -7.63 20.95
N ARG A 314 16.64 -6.98 21.89
CA ARG A 314 17.25 -6.55 23.17
C ARG A 314 17.93 -7.70 23.93
N GLN A 315 17.32 -8.89 23.91
CA GLN A 315 17.81 -10.07 24.61
C GLN A 315 18.93 -10.80 23.85
N HIS A 316 18.95 -10.66 22.52
CA HIS A 316 19.92 -11.32 21.65
C HIS A 316 20.51 -10.31 20.66
N PRO A 317 21.42 -9.44 21.15
CA PRO A 317 22.07 -8.46 20.31
C PRO A 317 22.89 -9.15 19.22
N ASN A 318 22.88 -8.58 18.01
CA ASN A 318 23.60 -9.06 16.83
C ASN A 318 23.23 -10.48 16.38
N GLY A 319 22.10 -11.03 16.88
CA GLY A 319 21.65 -12.39 16.55
C GLY A 319 21.05 -12.55 15.15
N LYS A 320 20.88 -11.46 14.39
CA LYS A 320 20.26 -11.40 13.06
C LYS A 320 18.87 -12.04 12.98
N ALA A 321 18.13 -12.03 14.09
CA ALA A 321 16.78 -12.60 14.14
C ALA A 321 15.83 -11.94 13.13
N PRO A 322 15.81 -10.61 12.94
CA PRO A 322 15.00 -9.96 11.90
C PRO A 322 15.30 -10.45 10.48
N GLN A 323 16.58 -10.44 10.10
CA GLN A 323 17.03 -10.93 8.79
C GLN A 323 16.65 -12.41 8.58
N ARG A 324 16.93 -13.26 9.57
CA ARG A 324 16.61 -14.70 9.52
C ARG A 324 15.11 -14.96 9.36
N ALA A 325 14.29 -14.21 10.09
CA ALA A 325 12.85 -14.28 9.97
C ALA A 325 12.40 -13.93 8.55
N ARG A 326 12.84 -12.79 8.03
CA ARG A 326 12.48 -12.34 6.68
C ARG A 326 12.90 -13.34 5.61
N GLU A 327 14.12 -13.85 5.67
CA GLU A 327 14.64 -14.85 4.72
C GLU A 327 13.85 -16.18 4.78
N HIS A 328 13.47 -16.62 5.98
CA HIS A 328 12.61 -17.81 6.16
C HIS A 328 11.26 -17.67 5.47
N PHE A 329 10.62 -16.50 5.59
CA PHE A 329 9.34 -16.24 4.93
C PHE A 329 9.47 -15.93 3.43
N ALA A 330 10.62 -15.43 2.98
CA ALA A 330 10.87 -15.13 1.56
C ALA A 330 11.27 -16.36 0.72
N SER A 331 11.92 -17.36 1.33
CA SER A 331 12.48 -18.52 0.63
C SER A 331 11.50 -19.68 0.41
N SER A 332 10.32 -19.65 1.03
CA SER A 332 9.32 -20.71 0.96
C SER A 332 8.00 -20.21 0.39
N SER A 333 7.43 -20.97 -0.55
CA SER A 333 6.08 -20.72 -1.09
C SER A 333 4.97 -20.99 -0.06
N SER A 334 5.26 -21.73 1.01
CA SER A 334 4.38 -21.99 2.15
C SER A 334 5.22 -22.10 3.43
N PRO A 335 5.71 -20.97 3.97
CA PRO A 335 6.59 -20.97 5.12
C PRO A 335 5.84 -21.49 6.35
N GLN A 336 6.39 -22.53 6.98
CA GLN A 336 5.90 -22.97 8.28
C GLN A 336 6.24 -21.91 9.33
N GLY A 337 5.29 -21.54 10.18
CA GLY A 337 5.56 -20.75 11.37
C GLY A 337 6.51 -21.47 12.34
N LEU A 338 7.21 -20.70 13.18
CA LEU A 338 8.24 -21.19 14.11
C LEU A 338 7.80 -22.37 15.02
N PHE A 339 6.51 -22.46 15.32
CA PHE A 339 5.90 -23.45 16.21
C PHE A 339 4.93 -24.41 15.48
N SER A 340 4.95 -24.48 14.14
CA SER A 340 3.95 -25.20 13.33
C SER A 340 3.73 -26.66 13.68
N ASN A 341 4.76 -27.32 14.23
CA ASN A 341 4.72 -28.74 14.56
C ASN A 341 4.50 -29.00 16.06
N LEU A 342 4.08 -27.99 16.82
CA LEU A 342 3.90 -28.09 18.26
C LEU A 342 2.43 -27.98 18.65
N THR A 343 2.02 -28.91 19.52
CA THR A 343 0.78 -28.77 20.29
C THR A 343 1.11 -28.15 21.64
N ILE A 344 0.50 -27.00 21.95
CA ILE A 344 0.83 -26.22 23.15
C ILE A 344 -0.42 -25.98 24.00
N CYS A 345 -0.29 -26.21 25.31
CA CYS A 345 -1.29 -25.90 26.31
C CYS A 345 -0.81 -24.74 27.19
N LEU A 346 -1.61 -23.68 27.31
CA LEU A 346 -1.33 -22.57 28.23
C LEU A 346 -2.05 -22.79 29.56
N GLN A 347 -1.31 -23.06 30.63
CA GLN A 347 -1.85 -23.48 31.94
C GLN A 347 -1.54 -22.51 33.07
N GLY A 348 -2.55 -22.23 33.89
CA GLY A 348 -2.46 -21.34 35.05
C GLY A 348 -2.61 -19.85 34.72
N PRO A 349 -2.55 -18.97 35.74
CA PRO A 349 -2.41 -17.54 35.52
C PRO A 349 -1.01 -17.28 34.94
N LEU A 350 -0.98 -16.58 33.81
CA LEU A 350 0.24 -16.12 33.14
C LEU A 350 0.17 -14.60 33.13
N GLU A 351 0.90 -13.97 34.05
CA GLU A 351 0.76 -12.53 34.32
C GLU A 351 1.78 -11.68 33.54
N ALA A 352 2.93 -12.26 33.17
CA ALA A 352 4.00 -11.54 32.48
C ALA A 352 4.76 -12.46 31.51
N PRO A 353 4.42 -12.49 30.21
CA PRO A 353 3.32 -11.78 29.54
C PRO A 353 1.93 -12.41 29.79
N PRO A 354 0.84 -11.64 29.57
CA PRO A 354 -0.52 -12.14 29.65
C PRO A 354 -0.77 -13.39 28.80
N LYS A 355 -1.65 -14.27 29.27
CA LYS A 355 -2.04 -15.49 28.55
C LYS A 355 -2.50 -15.22 27.12
N GLU A 356 -3.25 -14.14 26.91
CA GLU A 356 -3.76 -13.74 25.59
C GLU A 356 -2.64 -13.37 24.62
N ASP A 357 -1.63 -12.64 25.10
CA ASP A 357 -0.46 -12.27 24.29
C ASP A 357 0.37 -13.49 23.90
N LEU A 358 0.55 -14.44 24.84
CA LEU A 358 1.21 -15.71 24.54
C LEU A 358 0.41 -16.53 23.52
N ALA A 359 -0.91 -16.61 23.69
CA ALA A 359 -1.77 -17.30 22.74
C ALA A 359 -1.67 -16.67 21.35
N ALA A 360 -1.66 -15.34 21.26
CA ALA A 360 -1.51 -14.63 20.00
C ALA A 360 -0.16 -14.91 19.33
N LEU A 361 0.95 -14.88 20.08
CA LEU A 361 2.28 -15.21 19.56
C LEU A 361 2.37 -16.66 19.08
N LEU A 362 1.90 -17.60 19.90
CA LEU A 362 1.95 -19.03 19.53
C LEU A 362 1.08 -19.32 18.31
N THR A 363 -0.11 -18.72 18.22
CA THR A 363 -0.99 -18.84 17.05
C THR A 363 -0.35 -18.25 15.80
N LEU A 364 0.24 -17.05 15.89
CA LEU A 364 0.98 -16.44 14.78
C LEU A 364 2.19 -17.29 14.34
N GLY A 365 2.85 -17.94 15.28
CA GLY A 365 3.92 -18.90 15.00
C GLY A 365 3.44 -20.27 14.52
N GLY A 366 2.14 -20.50 14.33
CA GLY A 366 1.58 -21.73 13.79
C GLY A 366 1.35 -22.86 14.81
N ALA A 367 1.50 -22.62 16.11
CA ALA A 367 1.27 -23.63 17.12
C ALA A 367 -0.20 -24.08 17.17
N LYS A 368 -0.43 -25.38 17.40
CA LYS A 368 -1.75 -25.91 17.72
C LYS A 368 -2.05 -25.71 19.20
N LEU A 369 -2.85 -24.70 19.52
CA LEU A 369 -3.27 -24.44 20.90
C LEU A 369 -4.39 -25.38 21.35
N ILE A 370 -4.24 -25.98 22.54
CA ILE A 370 -5.29 -26.76 23.20
C ILE A 370 -5.71 -26.10 24.52
N PRO A 371 -7.01 -26.10 24.87
CA PRO A 371 -7.50 -25.40 26.05
C PRO A 371 -7.13 -26.08 27.36
N ARG A 372 -7.01 -27.42 27.34
CA ARG A 372 -6.65 -28.27 28.48
C ARG A 372 -5.92 -29.51 27.99
N LEU A 373 -5.07 -30.05 28.84
CA LEU A 373 -4.39 -31.33 28.61
C LEU A 373 -5.39 -32.50 28.63
N PRO A 374 -5.47 -33.31 27.57
CA PRO A 374 -6.27 -34.53 27.58
C PRO A 374 -5.72 -35.57 28.58
N PRO A 375 -6.55 -36.55 28.98
CA PRO A 375 -6.15 -37.62 29.88
C PRO A 375 -5.17 -38.61 29.22
N SER A 376 -5.29 -38.86 27.91
CA SER A 376 -4.35 -39.65 27.12
C SER A 376 -3.72 -38.78 26.03
N LEU A 377 -2.43 -38.98 25.78
CA LEU A 377 -1.66 -38.23 24.79
C LEU A 377 -1.07 -39.20 23.77
N ASP A 378 -1.39 -39.00 22.50
CA ASP A 378 -0.83 -39.72 21.35
C ASP A 378 0.46 -39.08 20.82
N HIS A 379 0.71 -37.81 21.15
CA HIS A 379 1.91 -37.05 20.75
C HIS A 379 2.47 -36.20 21.89
N LYS A 380 3.66 -35.59 21.68
CA LYS A 380 4.27 -34.69 22.65
C LYS A 380 3.50 -33.36 22.73
N VAL A 381 3.23 -32.90 23.95
CA VAL A 381 2.57 -31.62 24.22
C VAL A 381 3.48 -30.74 25.06
N VAL A 382 3.69 -29.51 24.62
CA VAL A 382 4.41 -28.50 25.41
C VAL A 382 3.40 -27.75 26.27
N VAL A 383 3.69 -27.60 27.56
CA VAL A 383 2.82 -26.89 28.49
C VAL A 383 3.54 -25.64 28.97
N VAL A 384 2.99 -24.48 28.66
CA VAL A 384 3.52 -23.20 29.14
C VAL A 384 2.85 -22.86 30.46
N CYS A 385 3.62 -22.78 31.53
CA CYS A 385 3.13 -22.48 32.87
C CYS A 385 4.16 -21.69 33.70
N GLN A 386 3.70 -20.83 34.61
CA GLN A 386 4.57 -19.98 35.43
C GLN A 386 5.14 -20.71 36.67
N ARG A 387 4.46 -21.76 37.15
CA ARG A 387 4.93 -22.64 38.24
C ARG A 387 4.79 -24.08 37.78
N CYS A 388 5.89 -24.83 37.83
CA CYS A 388 5.99 -26.22 37.41
C CYS A 388 5.26 -27.13 38.44
N GLY A 389 3.92 -27.08 38.47
CA GLY A 389 3.10 -28.00 39.27
C GLY A 389 2.64 -29.24 38.49
N ILE A 390 3.16 -29.43 37.28
CA ILE A 390 2.79 -30.54 36.41
C ILE A 390 3.78 -31.66 36.68
N ASP A 391 3.30 -32.73 37.32
CA ASP A 391 4.08 -33.94 37.54
C ASP A 391 4.31 -34.64 36.19
N ALA A 392 5.29 -34.15 35.43
CA ALA A 392 5.66 -34.66 34.11
C ALA A 392 6.07 -36.14 34.16
N SER A 393 6.44 -36.63 35.36
CA SER A 393 6.78 -38.02 35.62
C SER A 393 5.60 -38.98 35.38
N GLN A 394 4.35 -38.55 35.58
CA GLN A 394 3.16 -39.41 35.45
C GLN A 394 2.65 -39.57 34.01
N ARG A 395 3.14 -38.78 33.06
CA ARG A 395 2.67 -38.78 31.66
C ARG A 395 3.67 -39.37 30.66
N GLY A 396 4.62 -40.18 31.14
CA GLY A 396 5.52 -40.97 30.31
C GLY A 396 6.39 -40.16 29.35
N GLY A 397 6.86 -38.98 29.76
CA GLY A 397 7.75 -38.12 28.95
C GLY A 397 7.09 -37.47 27.72
N ARG A 398 5.76 -37.56 27.58
CA ARG A 398 5.00 -36.93 26.47
C ARG A 398 4.58 -35.49 26.79
N VAL A 399 4.87 -35.00 27.98
CA VAL A 399 4.60 -33.62 28.39
C VAL A 399 5.90 -32.94 28.75
N VAL A 400 6.12 -31.76 28.18
CA VAL A 400 7.27 -30.92 28.50
C VAL A 400 6.74 -29.58 29.02
N ALA A 401 6.98 -29.30 30.30
CA ALA A 401 6.58 -28.04 30.91
C ALA A 401 7.67 -26.99 30.71
N VAL A 402 7.31 -25.78 30.29
CA VAL A 402 8.26 -24.67 30.06
C VAL A 402 7.71 -23.35 30.60
N PRO A 403 8.58 -22.44 31.05
CA PRO A 403 8.17 -21.09 31.44
C PRO A 403 7.78 -20.25 30.19
N PRO A 404 7.01 -19.16 30.36
CA PRO A 404 6.73 -18.21 29.28
C PRO A 404 7.99 -17.62 28.61
N SER A 405 9.11 -17.55 29.33
CA SER A 405 10.39 -17.08 28.78
C SER A 405 10.88 -17.95 27.62
N TRP A 406 10.60 -19.26 27.63
CA TRP A 406 10.95 -20.15 26.52
C TRP A 406 10.31 -19.68 25.21
N VAL A 407 9.01 -19.34 25.24
CA VAL A 407 8.30 -18.81 24.06
C VAL A 407 8.94 -17.51 23.60
N LEU A 408 9.19 -16.59 24.53
CA LEU A 408 9.75 -15.27 24.21
C LEU A 408 11.15 -15.38 23.62
N ASP A 409 12.00 -16.27 24.12
CA ASP A 409 13.37 -16.45 23.63
C ASP A 409 13.39 -17.14 22.28
N CYS A 410 12.53 -18.15 22.07
CA CYS A 410 12.36 -18.79 20.76
C CYS A 410 12.05 -17.73 19.69
N VAL A 411 11.08 -16.86 19.98
CA VAL A 411 10.70 -15.78 19.06
C VAL A 411 11.82 -14.75 18.93
N SER A 412 12.45 -14.33 20.02
CA SER A 412 13.48 -13.29 20.03
C SER A 412 14.76 -13.68 19.27
N LYS A 413 15.05 -14.99 19.19
CA LYS A 413 16.12 -15.58 18.35
C LYS A 413 15.64 -15.97 16.95
N PHE A 414 14.33 -16.01 16.74
CA PHE A 414 13.67 -16.66 15.61
C PHE A 414 14.24 -18.08 15.38
N THR A 415 14.27 -18.88 16.45
CA THR A 415 14.81 -20.25 16.44
C THR A 415 14.13 -21.04 17.54
N LEU A 416 13.74 -22.28 17.27
CA LEU A 416 13.12 -23.12 18.28
C LEU A 416 14.18 -23.57 19.29
N CYS A 417 14.17 -22.99 20.49
CA CYS A 417 15.07 -23.37 21.59
C CYS A 417 14.69 -24.75 22.15
N ASP A 418 15.68 -25.49 22.63
CA ASP A 418 15.44 -26.75 23.34
C ASP A 418 14.64 -26.48 24.63
N PRO A 419 13.42 -27.04 24.77
CA PRO A 419 12.63 -26.93 26.00
C PRO A 419 13.36 -27.44 27.25
N GLU A 420 14.26 -28.42 27.12
CA GLU A 420 14.92 -29.06 28.27
C GLU A 420 15.91 -28.13 28.99
N GLU A 421 16.50 -27.16 28.27
CA GLU A 421 17.37 -26.14 28.86
C GLU A 421 16.62 -25.22 29.84
N TYR A 422 15.30 -25.07 29.65
CA TYR A 422 14.45 -24.18 30.44
C TYR A 422 13.81 -24.89 31.64
N LEU A 423 13.87 -26.22 31.72
CA LEU A 423 13.43 -27.02 32.87
C LEU A 423 14.36 -26.84 34.08
N LYS A 424 15.69 -26.80 33.83
CA LYS A 424 16.73 -26.74 34.86
C LYS A 424 16.74 -25.43 35.67
N CYS A 425 16.17 -24.35 35.14
CA CYS A 425 16.08 -23.06 35.82
C CYS A 425 14.91 -22.95 36.82
N SER A 426 14.09 -23.99 36.98
CA SER A 426 12.93 -23.98 37.89
C SER A 426 13.12 -24.78 39.20
N GLU A 427 14.25 -25.46 39.35
CA GLU A 427 14.62 -26.25 40.53
C GLU A 427 15.67 -25.56 41.43
N SER A 428 16.17 -24.38 41.05
CA SER A 428 17.07 -23.51 41.83
C SER A 428 16.36 -22.25 42.27
#